data_AF-A0A971HWH9-F1
#
_entry.id   AF-A0A971HWH9-F1
#
_cell.length_a   1.000
_cell.length_b   1.000
_cell.length_c   1.000
_cell.angle_alpha   90.00
_cell.angle_beta   90.00
_cell.angle_gamma   90.00
#
_symmetry.space_group_name_H-M   'P 1'
#
loop_
_entity.id
_entity.type
_entity.pdbx_description
1 polymer ?
#
loop_
_entity_poly.entity_id
_entity_poly.type
_entity_poly.pdbx_seq_one_letter_code
_entity_poly.pdbx_strand_id
1 'polypeptide(L)'
;MFSQLKIIMKLWKASIIQSMEYRGSFIFSIFANFFDFIFGLLQYLVFFTAAKSIAGWSSDNMLALYSVFMFIYSLQFIFLYPNIAVLGEMVNTGGLDLLLTKPLDARLFVLLRKISLEELGSLSTSIVLFIWLISKGVFVITFQSVLLFIISI
;
A
#
# COMPACT_ATOMS: atom_id res chain seq x y z
N MET A 1 -14.47 9.31 20.18
CA MET A 1 -13.49 8.52 19.41
C MET A 1 -13.99 7.12 19.04
N PHE A 2 -14.34 6.21 19.98
CA PHE A 2 -14.77 4.83 19.65
C PHE A 2 -16.01 4.70 18.76
N SER A 3 -16.94 5.67 18.81
CA SER A 3 -18.11 5.70 17.90
C SER A 3 -17.72 5.90 16.44
N GLN A 4 -16.70 6.72 16.17
CA GLN A 4 -16.30 7.07 14.80
C GLN A 4 -15.57 5.92 14.09
N LEU A 5 -14.80 5.11 14.84
CA LEU A 5 -14.17 3.91 14.30
C LEU A 5 -15.20 2.91 13.76
N LYS A 6 -16.34 2.76 14.45
CA LYS A 6 -17.44 1.89 14.01
C LYS A 6 -18.06 2.39 12.70
N ILE A 7 -18.14 3.71 12.51
CA ILE A 7 -18.65 4.31 11.26
C ILE A 7 -17.67 4.01 10.12
N ILE A 8 -16.37 4.22 10.33
CA ILE A 8 -15.32 3.92 9.34
C ILE A 8 -15.36 2.45 8.94
N MET A 9 -15.44 1.53 9.91
CA MET A 9 -15.55 0.08 9.61
C MET A 9 -16.79 -0.26 8.77
N LYS A 10 -17.94 0.40 9.01
CA LYS A 10 -19.13 0.23 8.18
C LYS A 10 -18.91 0.76 6.75
N LEU A 11 -18.22 1.89 6.59
CA LEU A 11 -17.88 2.46 5.28
C LEU A 11 -16.88 1.59 4.52
N TRP A 12 -15.91 1.00 5.22
CA TRP A 12 -14.98 0.04 4.64
C TRP A 12 -15.70 -1.20 4.14
N LYS A 13 -16.61 -1.75 4.97
CA LYS A 13 -17.47 -2.86 4.55
C LYS A 13 -18.30 -2.50 3.31
N ALA A 14 -18.89 -1.30 3.27
CA ALA A 14 -19.63 -0.83 2.10
C ALA A 14 -18.74 -0.67 0.86
N SER A 15 -17.51 -0.18 1.02
CA SER A 15 -16.54 -0.03 -0.09
C SER A 15 -16.17 -1.38 -0.68
N ILE A 16 -15.93 -2.38 0.18
CA ILE A 16 -15.63 -3.76 -0.27
C ILE A 16 -16.84 -4.36 -1.01
N ILE A 17 -18.05 -4.20 -0.47
CA ILE A 17 -19.27 -4.68 -1.12
C ILE A 17 -19.44 -4.05 -2.51
N GLN A 18 -19.17 -2.75 -2.62
CA GLN A 18 -19.20 -2.03 -3.90
C GLN A 18 -18.17 -2.58 -4.90
N SER A 19 -16.92 -2.80 -4.48
CA SER A 19 -15.92 -3.44 -5.35
C SER A 19 -16.32 -4.85 -5.78
N MET A 20 -16.99 -5.60 -4.90
CA MET A 20 -17.48 -6.95 -5.19
C MET A 20 -18.74 -6.98 -6.07
N GLU A 21 -19.34 -5.85 -6.41
CA GLU A 21 -20.42 -5.77 -7.39
C GLU A 21 -19.90 -6.16 -8.79
N TYR A 22 -18.73 -5.65 -9.16
CA TYR A 22 -18.01 -6.00 -10.38
C TYR A 22 -16.91 -7.03 -10.11
N ARG A 23 -17.31 -8.23 -9.66
CA ARG A 23 -16.41 -9.33 -9.24
C ARG A 23 -15.29 -9.62 -10.22
N GLY A 24 -15.60 -9.63 -11.53
CA GLY A 24 -14.61 -9.86 -12.58
C GLY A 24 -13.51 -8.79 -12.52
N SER A 25 -13.89 -7.52 -12.60
CA SER A 25 -12.95 -6.40 -12.50
C SER A 25 -12.13 -6.47 -11.22
N PHE A 26 -12.77 -6.73 -10.08
CA PHE A 26 -12.09 -6.80 -8.80
C PHE A 26 -11.01 -7.90 -8.76
N ILE A 27 -11.34 -9.10 -9.21
CA ILE A 27 -10.40 -10.23 -9.27
C ILE A 27 -9.28 -9.94 -10.28
N PHE A 28 -9.62 -9.38 -11.45
CA PHE A 28 -8.63 -8.99 -12.45
C PHE A 28 -7.67 -7.92 -11.92
N SER A 29 -8.14 -6.92 -11.18
CA SER A 29 -7.27 -5.91 -10.57
C SER A 29 -6.27 -6.56 -9.60
N ILE A 30 -6.70 -7.52 -8.77
CA ILE A 30 -5.80 -8.23 -7.85
C ILE A 30 -4.73 -9.00 -8.61
N PHE A 31 -5.10 -9.74 -9.66
CA PHE A 31 -4.13 -10.47 -10.47
C PHE A 31 -3.21 -9.53 -11.26
N ALA A 32 -3.75 -8.43 -11.79
CA ALA A 32 -2.96 -7.44 -12.52
C ALA A 32 -1.86 -6.86 -11.62
N ASN A 33 -2.20 -6.44 -10.41
CA ASN A 33 -1.25 -5.92 -9.42
C ASN A 33 -0.25 -7.00 -8.95
N PHE A 34 -0.70 -8.24 -8.78
CA PHE A 34 0.20 -9.37 -8.54
C PHE A 34 1.25 -9.55 -9.65
N PHE A 35 0.83 -9.51 -10.91
CA PHE A 35 1.74 -9.61 -12.05
C PHE A 35 2.63 -8.37 -12.18
N ASP A 36 2.10 -7.18 -11.92
CA ASP A 36 2.88 -5.94 -11.91
C ASP A 36 4.07 -6.04 -10.94
N PHE A 37 3.82 -6.51 -9.70
CA PHE A 37 4.88 -6.78 -8.74
C PHE A 37 5.91 -7.80 -9.27
N ILE A 38 5.46 -8.90 -9.89
CA ILE A 38 6.34 -9.92 -10.47
C ILE A 38 7.18 -9.34 -11.60
N PHE A 39 6.60 -8.53 -12.49
CA PHE A 39 7.33 -7.89 -13.56
C PHE A 39 8.39 -6.92 -13.02
N GLY A 40 8.06 -6.15 -11.98
CA GLY A 40 9.05 -5.34 -11.26
C GLY A 40 10.19 -6.17 -10.66
N LEU A 41 9.88 -7.36 -10.13
CA LEU A 41 10.89 -8.29 -9.61
C LEU A 41 11.76 -8.89 -10.75
N LEU A 42 11.16 -9.26 -11.88
CA LEU A 42 11.91 -9.74 -13.05
C LEU A 42 12.83 -8.65 -13.59
N GLN A 43 12.33 -7.42 -13.71
CA GLN A 43 13.13 -6.26 -14.11
C GLN A 43 14.30 -6.04 -13.17
N TYR A 44 14.05 -6.14 -11.86
CA TYR A 44 15.09 -6.12 -10.84
C TYR A 44 16.17 -7.19 -11.06
N LEU A 45 15.78 -8.44 -11.31
CA LEU A 45 16.73 -9.52 -11.57
C LEU A 45 17.58 -9.25 -12.81
N VAL A 46 16.96 -8.74 -13.89
CA VAL A 46 17.67 -8.37 -15.11
C VAL A 46 18.74 -7.31 -14.83
N PHE A 47 18.45 -6.28 -14.04
CA PHE A 47 19.45 -5.26 -13.70
C PHE A 47 20.69 -5.86 -13.00
N PHE A 48 20.48 -6.79 -12.08
CA PHE A 48 21.57 -7.44 -11.34
C PHE A 48 22.31 -8.55 -12.10
N THR A 49 21.84 -8.94 -13.29
CA THR A 49 22.67 -9.76 -14.19
C THR A 49 23.82 -8.98 -14.82
N ALA A 50 23.62 -7.68 -15.08
CA ALA A 50 24.62 -6.81 -15.69
C ALA A 50 25.48 -6.07 -14.65
N ALA A 51 24.89 -5.72 -13.50
CA ALA A 51 25.57 -4.98 -12.43
C ALA A 51 25.78 -5.86 -11.20
N LYS A 52 27.04 -6.06 -10.78
CA LYS A 52 27.38 -6.79 -9.53
C LYS A 52 26.94 -6.05 -8.26
N SER A 53 26.91 -4.71 -8.32
CA SER A 53 26.46 -3.83 -7.26
C SER A 53 26.05 -2.49 -7.84
N ILE A 54 25.03 -1.86 -7.28
CA ILE A 54 24.58 -0.53 -7.68
C ILE A 54 24.81 0.40 -6.49
N ALA A 55 25.63 1.46 -6.67
CA ALA A 55 25.96 2.42 -5.61
C ALA A 55 26.44 1.78 -4.29
N GLY A 56 27.15 0.64 -4.36
CA GLY A 56 27.63 -0.10 -3.18
C GLY A 56 26.60 -1.03 -2.52
N TRP A 57 25.36 -1.07 -3.02
CA TRP A 57 24.34 -2.00 -2.54
C TRP A 57 24.46 -3.35 -3.24
N SER A 58 24.42 -4.42 -2.43
CA SER A 58 24.32 -5.79 -2.93
C SER A 58 22.91 -6.06 -3.48
N SER A 59 22.78 -7.12 -4.28
CA SER A 59 21.47 -7.56 -4.76
C SER A 59 20.51 -7.83 -3.61
N ASP A 60 20.90 -8.63 -2.62
CA ASP A 60 19.96 -8.95 -1.55
C ASP A 60 19.49 -7.70 -0.76
N ASN A 61 20.32 -6.65 -0.66
CA ASN A 61 19.93 -5.40 -0.02
C ASN A 61 18.95 -4.56 -0.83
N MET A 62 19.13 -4.47 -2.15
CA MET A 62 18.17 -3.76 -2.99
C MET A 62 16.85 -4.51 -3.11
N LEU A 63 16.87 -5.85 -3.11
CA LEU A 63 15.65 -6.66 -3.13
C LEU A 63 14.83 -6.47 -1.84
N ALA A 64 15.49 -6.32 -0.69
CA ALA A 64 14.83 -5.96 0.56
C ALA A 64 14.19 -4.56 0.50
N LEU A 65 14.91 -3.58 -0.04
CA LEU A 65 14.38 -2.23 -0.24
C LEU A 65 13.15 -2.24 -1.16
N TYR A 66 13.21 -2.97 -2.27
CA TYR A 66 12.08 -3.13 -3.19
C TYR A 66 10.86 -3.73 -2.49
N SER A 67 11.07 -4.79 -1.70
CA SER A 67 10.00 -5.42 -0.93
C SER A 67 9.31 -4.45 0.05
N VAL A 68 10.10 -3.67 0.80
CA VAL A 68 9.57 -2.67 1.75
C VAL A 68 8.88 -1.53 1.01
N PHE A 69 9.47 -1.05 -0.09
CA PHE A 69 8.87 -0.01 -0.93
C PHE A 69 7.50 -0.45 -1.45
N MET A 70 7.40 -1.65 -2.03
CA MET A 70 6.13 -2.17 -2.55
C MET A 70 5.11 -2.41 -1.42
N PHE A 71 5.55 -2.83 -0.24
CA PHE A 71 4.66 -2.95 0.92
C PHE A 71 4.03 -1.61 1.31
N ILE A 72 4.83 -0.55 1.42
CA ILE A 72 4.35 0.80 1.75
C ILE A 72 3.48 1.34 0.62
N TYR A 73 3.90 1.16 -0.64
CA TYR A 73 3.16 1.55 -1.83
C TYR A 73 1.76 0.93 -1.84
N SER A 74 1.66 -0.39 -1.69
CA SER A 74 0.36 -1.07 -1.67
C SER A 74 -0.50 -0.62 -0.50
N LEU A 75 0.09 -0.35 0.68
CA LEU A 75 -0.65 0.18 1.82
C LEU A 75 -1.21 1.58 1.53
N GLN A 76 -0.41 2.46 0.92
CA GLN A 76 -0.84 3.78 0.48
C GLN A 76 -2.00 3.67 -0.52
N PHE A 77 -1.92 2.77 -1.50
CA PHE A 77 -2.98 2.61 -2.48
C PHE A 77 -4.26 2.00 -1.90
N ILE A 78 -4.16 1.11 -0.91
CA ILE A 78 -5.34 0.52 -0.28
C ILE A 78 -6.09 1.53 0.58
N PHE A 79 -5.36 2.34 1.37
CA PHE A 79 -5.95 3.18 2.40
C PHE A 79 -6.05 4.66 2.04
N LEU A 80 -5.03 5.23 1.40
CA LEU A 80 -4.90 6.69 1.25
C LEU A 80 -5.32 7.16 -0.14
N TYR A 81 -4.84 6.49 -1.19
CA TYR A 81 -5.07 6.89 -2.57
C TYR A 81 -6.56 7.09 -2.94
N PRO A 82 -7.51 6.20 -2.56
CA PRO A 82 -8.92 6.35 -2.92
C PRO A 82 -9.57 7.59 -2.30
N ASN A 83 -9.02 8.06 -1.19
CA ASN A 83 -9.51 9.20 -0.43
C ASN A 83 -8.87 10.50 -0.93
N ILE A 84 -7.56 10.49 -1.20
CA ILE A 84 -6.82 11.64 -1.71
C ILE A 84 -7.26 11.99 -3.14
N ALA A 85 -7.45 10.98 -4.01
CA ALA A 85 -7.81 11.19 -5.41
C ALA A 85 -9.14 11.96 -5.57
N VAL A 86 -10.09 11.74 -4.67
CA VAL A 86 -11.43 12.38 -4.71
C VAL A 86 -11.46 13.67 -3.90
N LEU A 87 -10.45 13.94 -3.07
CA LEU A 87 -10.42 15.10 -2.18
C LEU A 87 -10.45 16.42 -2.96
N GLY A 88 -9.68 16.52 -4.05
CA GLY A 88 -9.64 17.73 -4.89
C GLY A 88 -11.01 18.04 -5.51
N GLU A 89 -11.72 17.02 -5.98
CA GLU A 89 -13.08 17.15 -6.50
C GLU A 89 -14.07 17.59 -5.41
N MET A 90 -13.95 17.03 -4.19
CA MET A 90 -14.77 17.44 -3.05
C MET A 90 -14.54 18.89 -2.64
N VAL A 91 -13.32 19.41 -2.77
CA VAL A 91 -13.03 20.83 -2.53
C VAL A 91 -13.68 21.69 -3.61
N ASN A 92 -13.46 21.36 -4.89
CA ASN A 92 -13.98 22.16 -6.01
C ASN A 92 -15.50 22.20 -6.08
N THR A 93 -16.18 21.13 -5.65
CA THR A 93 -17.65 21.02 -5.67
C THR A 93 -18.32 21.55 -4.39
N GLY A 94 -17.55 22.01 -3.38
CA GLY A 94 -18.08 22.38 -2.06
C GLY A 94 -18.55 21.19 -1.21
N GLY A 95 -18.30 19.95 -1.67
CA GLY A 95 -18.64 18.73 -0.93
C GLY A 95 -17.87 18.58 0.39
N LEU A 96 -16.69 19.20 0.50
CA LEU A 96 -15.93 19.26 1.75
C LEU A 96 -16.62 20.14 2.80
N ASP A 97 -17.17 21.29 2.41
CA ASP A 97 -17.89 22.18 3.33
C ASP A 97 -19.14 21.51 3.88
N LEU A 98 -19.87 20.77 3.03
CA LEU A 98 -21.01 19.95 3.46
C LEU A 98 -20.58 18.84 4.42
N LEU A 99 -19.38 18.29 4.25
CA LEU A 99 -18.84 17.30 5.18
C LEU A 99 -18.55 17.91 6.57
N LEU A 100 -17.99 19.12 6.60
CA LEU A 100 -17.61 19.82 7.83
C LEU A 100 -18.81 20.20 8.72
N THR A 101 -20.00 20.32 8.13
CA THR A 101 -21.24 20.56 8.91
C THR A 101 -21.76 19.30 9.63
N LYS A 102 -21.27 18.11 9.28
CA LYS A 102 -21.69 16.86 9.95
C LYS A 102 -20.99 16.75 11.31
N PRO A 103 -21.66 16.19 12.34
CA PRO A 103 -21.09 16.03 13.68
C PRO A 103 -20.12 14.82 13.73
N LEU A 104 -19.11 14.82 12.88
CA LEU A 104 -18.09 13.78 12.72
C LEU A 104 -16.71 14.44 12.63
N ASP A 105 -15.65 13.75 13.06
CA ASP A 105 -14.30 14.28 12.92
C ASP A 105 -13.91 14.23 11.44
N ALA A 106 -14.02 15.38 10.78
CA ALA A 106 -13.80 15.49 9.34
C ALA A 106 -12.43 14.99 8.89
N ARG A 107 -11.39 15.08 9.73
CA ARG A 107 -10.02 14.63 9.40
C ARG A 107 -9.96 13.12 9.16
N LEU A 108 -10.42 12.32 10.12
CA LEU A 108 -10.42 10.86 10.01
C LEU A 108 -11.39 10.40 8.93
N PHE A 109 -12.53 11.08 8.81
CA PHE A 109 -13.50 10.76 7.79
C PHE A 109 -12.94 11.00 6.39
N VAL A 110 -12.31 12.15 6.13
CA VAL A 110 -11.75 12.47 4.82
C VAL A 110 -10.65 11.49 4.42
N LEU A 111 -9.76 11.13 5.36
CA LEU A 111 -8.59 10.30 5.06
C LEU A 111 -8.90 8.79 4.94
N LEU A 112 -9.91 8.29 5.64
CA LEU A 112 -10.16 6.84 5.76
C LEU A 112 -11.60 6.46 5.36
N ARG A 113 -12.29 7.26 4.54
CA ARG A 113 -13.68 6.99 4.12
C ARG A 113 -13.81 5.72 3.31
N LYS A 114 -12.93 5.53 2.33
CA LYS A 114 -12.94 4.42 1.37
C LYS A 114 -11.67 3.59 1.50
N ILE A 115 -11.78 2.32 1.16
CA ILE A 115 -10.64 1.43 0.96
C ILE A 115 -10.80 0.71 -0.37
N SER A 116 -9.68 0.44 -1.05
CA SER A 116 -9.65 -0.35 -2.28
C SER A 116 -8.76 -1.56 -2.07
N LEU A 117 -9.31 -2.76 -2.24
CA LEU A 117 -8.56 -4.01 -2.07
C LEU A 117 -7.91 -4.49 -3.38
N GLU A 118 -7.83 -3.64 -4.38
CA GLU A 118 -7.27 -3.96 -5.70
C GLU A 118 -5.76 -4.27 -5.64
N GLU A 119 -5.04 -3.60 -4.74
CA GLU A 119 -3.59 -3.76 -4.53
C GLU A 119 -3.24 -4.90 -3.55
N LEU A 120 -4.20 -5.76 -3.21
CA LEU A 120 -3.93 -6.93 -2.37
C LEU A 120 -2.93 -7.90 -3.03
N GLY A 121 -2.88 -7.96 -4.36
CA GLY A 121 -1.91 -8.77 -5.10
C GLY A 121 -0.46 -8.36 -4.81
N SER A 122 -0.16 -7.07 -4.99
CA SER A 122 1.15 -6.48 -4.68
C SER A 122 1.46 -6.54 -3.17
N LEU A 123 0.48 -6.27 -2.30
CA LEU A 123 0.68 -6.31 -0.85
C LEU A 123 1.06 -7.72 -0.36
N SER A 124 0.35 -8.75 -0.85
CA SER A 124 0.61 -10.12 -0.44
C SER A 124 1.97 -10.61 -0.95
N THR A 125 2.32 -10.30 -2.20
CA THR A 125 3.62 -10.66 -2.78
C THR A 125 4.79 -9.93 -2.12
N SER A 126 4.64 -8.65 -1.78
CA SER A 126 5.66 -7.89 -1.06
C SER A 126 5.94 -8.47 0.32
N ILE A 127 4.89 -8.88 1.06
CA ILE A 127 5.02 -9.55 2.37
C ILE A 127 5.72 -10.90 2.22
N VAL A 128 5.33 -11.71 1.24
CA VAL A 128 5.96 -13.02 0.97
C VAL A 128 7.44 -12.86 0.65
N LEU A 129 7.80 -11.89 -0.20
CA LEU A 129 9.19 -11.59 -0.53
C LEU A 129 9.98 -11.14 0.70
N PHE A 130 9.40 -10.30 1.55
CA PHE A 130 10.03 -9.83 2.78
C PHE A 130 10.33 -10.98 3.74
N ILE A 131 9.35 -11.86 3.99
CA ILE A 131 9.51 -13.04 4.85
C ILE A 131 10.57 -14.00 4.30
N TRP A 132 10.59 -14.19 2.98
CA TRP A 132 11.59 -15.03 2.32
C TRP A 132 13.01 -14.49 2.50
N LEU A 133 13.21 -13.18 2.37
CA LEU A 133 14.51 -12.53 2.60
C LEU A 133 15.01 -12.65 4.04
N ILE A 134 14.10 -12.55 5.01
CA ILE A 134 14.41 -12.76 6.43
C ILE A 134 14.87 -14.20 6.65
N SER A 135 14.17 -15.15 6.05
CA SER A 135 14.45 -16.59 6.20
C SER A 135 15.79 -16.98 5.56
N LYS A 136 16.22 -16.27 4.51
CA LYS A 136 17.53 -16.42 3.87
C LYS A 136 18.69 -15.92 4.76
N GLY A 137 18.41 -15.23 5.87
CA GLY A 137 19.42 -14.79 6.82
C GLY A 137 20.31 -13.65 6.33
N VAL A 138 19.89 -12.94 5.27
CA VAL A 138 20.62 -11.78 4.74
C VAL A 138 20.66 -10.65 5.76
N PHE A 139 19.62 -10.52 6.59
CA PHE A 139 19.47 -9.48 7.60
C PHE A 139 19.18 -10.04 8.98
N VAL A 140 19.92 -9.58 9.98
CA VAL A 140 19.51 -9.71 11.38
C VAL A 140 18.62 -8.52 11.70
N ILE A 141 17.31 -8.72 11.76
CA ILE A 141 16.37 -7.68 12.18
C ILE A 141 16.64 -7.38 13.66
N THR A 142 17.37 -6.30 13.90
CA THR A 142 17.60 -5.75 15.23
C THR A 142 16.76 -4.49 15.38
N PHE A 143 16.30 -4.18 16.59
CA PHE A 143 15.55 -2.94 16.84
C PHE A 143 16.31 -1.70 16.34
N GLN A 144 17.64 -1.68 16.50
CA GLN A 144 18.51 -0.63 15.99
C GLN A 144 18.50 -0.50 14.45
N SER A 145 18.50 -1.62 13.71
CA SER A 145 18.49 -1.58 12.24
C SER A 145 17.17 -1.04 11.70
N VAL A 146 16.06 -1.34 12.38
CA VAL A 146 14.73 -0.78 12.03
C VAL A 146 14.70 0.72 12.32
N LEU A 147 15.21 1.17 13.47
CA LEU A 147 15.26 2.59 13.81
C LEU A 147 16.11 3.38 12.81
N LEU A 148 17.29 2.88 12.45
CA LEU A 148 18.16 3.52 11.46
C LEU A 148 17.50 3.59 10.08
N PHE A 149 16.77 2.54 9.69
CA PHE A 149 16.04 2.53 8.42
C PHE A 149 14.94 3.61 8.39
N ILE A 150 14.18 3.77 9.48
CA ILE A 150 13.13 4.81 9.58
C ILE A 150 13.72 6.22 9.55
N ILE A 151 14.89 6.44 10.14
CA ILE A 151 15.57 7.75 10.14
C ILE A 151 16.20 8.08 8.78
N SER A 152 16.64 7.06 8.05
CA SER A 152 17.31 7.22 6.76
C SER A 152 16.34 7.49 5.60
N ILE A 153 15.04 7.26 5.79
CA ILE A 153 13.94 7.51 4.85
C ILE A 153 13.34 8.89 5.12
#